data_AF-A0A7S2M2J4-F1
#
_entry.id   AF-A0A7S2M2J4-F1
#
_cell.length_a   1.000
_cell.length_b   1.000
_cell.length_c   1.000
_cell.angle_alpha   90.00
_cell.angle_beta   90.00
_cell.angle_gamma   90.00
#
_symmetry.space_group_name_H-M   'P 1'
#
loop_
_entity.id
_entity.type
_entity.pdbx_description
1 polymer ?
#
loop_
_entity_poly.entity_id
_entity_poly.type
_entity_poly.pdbx_seq_one_letter_code
_entity_poly.pdbx_strand_id
1 'polypeptide(L)'
;QAAQGRALIRRRVVLREAFALRLQGAADLLLGAGRRWLAVHIRRGDKACEAQANFDLSDEDLHLRIASQCSAWRCSGAFLCSDDAALKERLRARLESSAIAV
;
A
#
# COMPACT_ATOMS: atom_id res chain seq x y z
N GLN A 1 -5.78 -16.36 -9.16
CA GLN A 1 -6.69 -15.59 -8.29
C GLN A 1 -6.70 -14.07 -8.60
N ALA A 2 -5.56 -13.37 -8.63
CA ALA A 2 -5.54 -11.92 -8.88
C ALA A 2 -6.19 -11.45 -10.21
N ALA A 3 -6.07 -12.23 -11.29
CA ALA A 3 -6.69 -11.90 -12.58
C ALA A 3 -8.24 -11.92 -12.54
N GLN A 4 -8.83 -12.87 -11.81
CA GLN A 4 -10.29 -12.96 -11.64
C GLN A 4 -10.83 -11.78 -10.80
N GLY A 5 -10.12 -11.39 -9.74
CA GLY A 5 -10.47 -10.21 -8.94
C GLY A 5 -10.49 -8.93 -9.77
N ARG A 6 -9.48 -8.72 -10.63
CA ARG A 6 -9.45 -7.56 -11.55
C ARG A 6 -10.63 -7.53 -12.53
N ALA A 7 -11.03 -8.70 -13.05
CA ALA A 7 -12.18 -8.80 -13.95
C ALA A 7 -13.51 -8.45 -13.26
N LEU A 8 -13.68 -8.85 -11.99
CA LEU A 8 -14.85 -8.53 -11.18
C LEU A 8 -14.97 -7.03 -10.89
N ILE A 9 -13.87 -6.39 -10.47
CA ILE A 9 -13.84 -4.94 -10.20
C ILE A 9 -14.20 -4.15 -11.46
N ARG A 10 -13.62 -4.47 -12.62
CA ARG A 10 -13.93 -3.78 -13.88
C ARG A 10 -15.42 -3.81 -14.25
N ARG A 11 -16.13 -4.88 -13.90
CA ARG A 11 -17.56 -5.03 -14.23
C ARG A 11 -18.50 -4.35 -13.24
N ARG A 12 -18.09 -4.20 -11.98
CA ARG A 12 -19.00 -3.78 -10.88
C ARG A 12 -18.61 -2.47 -10.20
N VAL A 13 -17.37 -2.04 -10.34
CA VAL A 13 -16.85 -0.81 -9.75
C VAL A 13 -16.49 0.12 -10.92
N VAL A 14 -17.50 0.82 -11.43
CA VAL A 14 -17.32 1.84 -12.46
C VAL A 14 -17.18 3.18 -11.77
N LEU A 15 -16.00 3.80 -11.89
CA LEU A 15 -15.79 5.16 -11.43
C LEU A 15 -16.49 6.12 -12.39
N ARG A 16 -17.10 7.19 -11.84
CA ARG A 16 -17.55 8.31 -12.67
C ARG A 16 -16.34 8.88 -13.42
N GLU A 17 -16.51 9.21 -14.69
CA GLU A 17 -15.42 9.64 -15.57
C GLU A 17 -14.57 10.76 -14.97
N ALA A 18 -15.21 11.81 -14.45
CA ALA A 18 -14.51 12.92 -13.80
C ALA A 18 -13.66 12.48 -12.59
N PHE A 19 -14.10 11.47 -11.84
CA PHE A 19 -13.32 10.94 -10.72
C PHE A 19 -12.17 10.04 -11.21
N ALA A 20 -12.40 9.24 -12.25
CA ALA A 20 -11.35 8.41 -12.86
C ALA A 20 -10.19 9.26 -13.38
N LEU A 21 -10.48 10.39 -14.06
CA LEU A 21 -9.47 11.32 -14.55
C LEU A 21 -8.65 11.95 -13.40
N ARG A 22 -9.33 12.35 -12.31
CA ARG A 22 -8.65 12.88 -11.12
C ARG A 22 -7.75 11.83 -10.45
N LEU A 23 -8.25 10.60 -10.33
CA LEU A 23 -7.50 9.50 -9.74
C LEU A 23 -6.27 9.16 -10.58
N GLN A 24 -6.42 9.12 -11.91
CA GLN A 24 -5.31 8.88 -12.83
C GLN A 24 -4.24 9.97 -12.70
N GLY A 25 -4.63 11.24 -12.69
CA GLY A 25 -3.68 12.34 -12.50
C GLY A 25 -2.92 12.28 -11.17
N ALA A 26 -3.60 11.91 -10.07
CA ALA A 26 -2.96 11.70 -8.78
C ALA A 26 -2.00 10.49 -8.80
N ALA A 27 -2.40 9.39 -9.45
CA ALA A 27 -1.56 8.19 -9.57
C ALA A 27 -0.30 8.47 -10.40
N ASP A 28 -0.43 9.19 -11.52
CA ASP A 28 0.72 9.55 -12.36
C ASP A 28 1.69 10.47 -11.62
N LEU A 29 1.17 11.42 -10.84
CA LEU A 29 1.99 12.32 -10.03
C LEU A 29 2.72 11.60 -8.89
N LEU A 30 2.03 10.73 -8.15
CA LEU A 30 2.56 10.12 -6.92
C LEU A 30 3.35 8.83 -7.20
N LEU A 31 2.87 8.00 -8.11
CA LEU A 31 3.43 6.67 -8.37
C LEU A 31 4.32 6.66 -9.61
N GLY A 32 4.07 7.54 -10.58
CA GLY A 32 4.83 7.60 -11.82
C GLY A 32 4.55 6.41 -12.76
N ALA A 33 4.61 6.67 -14.06
CA ALA A 33 4.39 5.65 -15.08
C ALA A 33 5.52 4.61 -15.11
N GLY A 34 5.17 3.34 -15.37
CA GLY A 34 6.14 2.25 -15.57
C GLY A 34 6.83 1.73 -14.30
N ARG A 35 6.52 2.30 -13.12
CA ARG A 35 7.07 1.86 -11.84
C ARG A 35 6.23 0.73 -11.24
N ARG A 36 6.90 -0.16 -10.50
CA ARG A 36 6.24 -1.24 -9.76
C ARG A 36 6.15 -0.86 -8.29
N TRP A 37 4.95 -0.81 -7.74
CA TRP A 37 4.73 -0.46 -6.34
C TRP A 37 4.17 -1.64 -5.56
N LEU A 38 4.67 -1.84 -4.35
CA LEU A 38 4.06 -2.76 -3.40
C LEU A 38 2.93 -2.03 -2.67
N ALA A 39 1.68 -2.41 -2.91
CA ALA A 39 0.56 -1.87 -2.15
C ALA A 39 0.51 -2.52 -0.75
N VAL A 40 0.55 -1.70 0.30
CA VAL A 40 0.53 -2.14 1.70
C VAL A 40 -0.64 -1.48 2.40
N HIS A 41 -1.50 -2.29 3.00
CA HIS A 41 -2.60 -1.81 3.83
C HIS A 41 -2.46 -2.37 5.24
N ILE A 42 -2.36 -1.48 6.24
CA ILE A 42 -2.22 -1.82 7.66
C ILE A 42 -3.46 -1.30 8.38
N ARG A 43 -4.21 -2.21 9.01
CA ARG A 43 -5.44 -1.88 9.74
C ARG A 43 -5.16 -1.97 11.24
N ARG A 44 -5.25 -0.85 11.95
CA ARG A 44 -4.98 -0.68 13.40
C ARG A 44 -6.14 -0.10 14.19
N GLY A 45 -7.25 0.26 13.53
CA GLY A 45 -8.45 0.74 14.20
C GLY A 45 -9.22 -0.35 14.95
N ASP A 46 -10.54 -0.28 14.87
CA ASP A 46 -11.54 -1.09 15.59
C ASP A 46 -11.51 -2.62 15.34
N LYS A 47 -10.66 -3.11 14.44
CA LYS A 47 -10.58 -4.53 14.04
C LYS A 47 -9.63 -5.40 14.87
N ALA A 48 -9.20 -4.92 16.05
CA ALA A 48 -8.29 -5.67 16.93
C ALA A 48 -8.84 -7.05 17.31
N CYS A 49 -10.15 -7.16 17.55
CA CYS A 49 -10.82 -8.40 17.92
C CYS A 49 -10.89 -9.44 16.78
N GLU A 50 -10.76 -9.04 15.51
CA GLU A 50 -10.87 -9.93 14.35
C GLU A 50 -9.50 -10.43 13.86
N ALA A 51 -8.42 -9.70 14.13
CA ALA A 51 -7.10 -9.99 13.56
C ALA A 51 -5.94 -9.57 14.49
N GLN A 52 -5.97 -10.01 15.75
CA GLN A 52 -4.98 -9.67 16.80
C GLN A 52 -3.52 -9.83 16.35
N ALA A 53 -3.20 -10.88 15.59
CA ALA A 53 -1.83 -11.11 15.11
C ALA A 53 -1.27 -9.96 14.25
N ASN A 54 -2.12 -9.20 13.54
CA ASN A 54 -1.70 -8.03 12.77
C ASN A 54 -1.43 -6.80 13.67
N PHE A 55 -2.06 -6.77 14.85
CA PHE A 55 -1.84 -5.75 15.87
C PHE A 55 -0.56 -6.00 16.67
N ASP A 56 -0.13 -7.26 16.74
CA ASP A 56 1.09 -7.60 17.48
C ASP A 56 2.37 -7.36 16.67
N LEU A 57 2.25 -7.10 15.35
CA LEU A 57 3.41 -6.77 14.52
C LEU A 57 4.03 -5.44 14.97
N SER A 58 5.33 -5.44 15.22
CA SER A 58 6.05 -4.20 15.52
C SER A 58 6.28 -3.37 14.24
N ASP A 59 6.60 -2.08 14.41
CA ASP A 59 7.05 -1.23 13.31
C ASP A 59 8.28 -1.83 12.58
N GLU A 60 9.16 -2.51 13.32
CA GLU A 60 10.34 -3.22 12.81
C GLU A 60 9.93 -4.39 11.91
N ASP A 61 9.02 -5.24 12.37
CA ASP A 61 8.54 -6.41 11.61
C ASP A 61 7.85 -5.97 10.31
N LEU A 62 7.02 -4.94 10.39
CA LEU A 62 6.33 -4.36 9.24
C LEU A 62 7.34 -3.83 8.23
N HIS A 63 8.32 -3.05 8.70
CA HIS A 63 9.38 -2.51 7.86
C HIS A 63 10.17 -3.63 7.16
N LEU A 64 10.67 -4.62 7.90
CA LEU A 64 11.47 -5.72 7.34
C LEU A 64 10.68 -6.55 6.32
N ARG A 65 9.40 -6.83 6.59
CA ARG A 65 8.52 -7.55 5.66
C ARG A 65 8.30 -6.76 4.37
N ILE A 66 8.01 -5.46 4.47
CA ILE A 66 7.82 -4.59 3.31
C ILE A 66 9.11 -4.50 2.48
N ALA A 67 10.25 -4.28 3.13
CA ALA A 67 11.55 -4.17 2.47
C ALA A 67 11.95 -5.45 1.74
N SER A 68 11.83 -6.60 2.43
CA SER A 68 12.08 -7.91 1.86
C SER A 68 11.19 -8.16 0.63
N GLN A 69 9.90 -7.83 0.73
CA GLN A 69 8.96 -8.05 -0.36
C GLN A 69 9.21 -7.12 -1.55
N CYS A 70 9.53 -5.85 -1.30
CA CYS A 70 9.94 -4.89 -2.33
C CYS A 70 11.17 -5.39 -3.09
N SER A 71 12.17 -5.90 -2.38
CA SER A 71 13.38 -6.47 -2.99
C SER A 71 13.05 -7.71 -3.83
N ALA A 72 12.34 -8.68 -3.27
CA ALA A 72 11.98 -9.94 -3.93
C ALA A 72 11.17 -9.70 -5.22
N TRP A 73 10.32 -8.67 -5.26
CA TRP A 73 9.49 -8.35 -6.41
C TRP A 73 10.05 -7.25 -7.30
N ARG A 74 11.25 -6.73 -6.99
CA ARG A 74 11.90 -5.64 -7.72
C ARG A 74 10.99 -4.42 -7.84
N CYS A 75 10.37 -4.05 -6.73
CA CYS A 75 9.51 -2.86 -6.63
C CYS A 75 10.37 -1.59 -6.59
N SER A 76 9.83 -0.52 -7.18
CA SER A 76 10.37 0.83 -7.13
C SER A 76 10.00 1.58 -5.83
N GLY A 77 9.14 1.02 -5.00
CA GLY A 77 8.62 1.62 -3.77
C GLY A 77 7.45 0.85 -3.17
N ALA A 78 6.93 1.35 -2.05
CA ALA A 78 5.77 0.81 -1.34
C ALA A 78 4.70 1.90 -1.17
N PHE A 79 3.47 1.65 -1.60
CA PHE A 79 2.34 2.56 -1.38
C PHE A 79 1.64 2.22 -0.06
N LEU A 80 1.82 3.06 0.96
CA LEU A 80 1.33 2.79 2.32
C LEU A 80 -0.07 3.38 2.57
N CYS A 81 -0.98 2.52 3.02
CA CYS A 81 -2.31 2.87 3.52
C CYS A 81 -2.45 2.37 4.96
N SER A 82 -2.80 3.27 5.89
CA SER A 82 -3.06 2.94 7.29
C SER A 82 -4.18 3.83 7.82
N ASP A 83 -5.03 3.30 8.69
CA ASP A 83 -5.97 4.07 9.49
C ASP A 83 -5.33 4.66 10.76
N ASP A 84 -4.12 4.21 11.12
CA ASP A 84 -3.23 4.87 12.09
C ASP A 84 -2.22 5.77 11.36
N ALA A 85 -2.41 7.09 11.50
CA ALA A 85 -1.56 8.11 10.89
C ALA A 85 -0.15 8.16 11.50
N ALA A 86 -0.02 7.95 12.81
CA ALA A 86 1.27 8.01 13.50
C ALA A 86 2.14 6.82 13.09
N LEU A 87 1.56 5.63 12.97
CA LEU A 87 2.24 4.45 12.43
C LEU A 87 2.70 4.68 10.99
N LYS A 88 1.84 5.26 10.14
CA LYS A 88 2.17 5.54 8.74
C LYS A 88 3.42 6.42 8.62
N GLU A 89 3.50 7.49 9.42
CA GLU A 89 4.65 8.39 9.41
C GLU A 89 5.94 7.72 9.89
N ARG A 90 5.88 6.93 10.98
CA ARG A 90 7.06 6.19 11.47
C ARG A 90 7.56 5.17 10.45
N LEU A 91 6.65 4.43 9.80
CA LEU A 91 7.01 3.46 8.76
C LEU A 91 7.57 4.14 7.51
N ARG A 92 6.98 5.26 7.09
CA ARG A 92 7.48 6.06 5.98
C ARG A 92 8.93 6.46 6.19
N ALA A 93 9.25 7.07 7.33
CA ALA A 93 10.61 7.48 7.66
C ALA A 93 11.62 6.31 7.65
N ARG A 94 11.23 5.15 8.19
CA ARG A 94 12.07 3.93 8.20
C ARG A 94 12.28 3.33 6.82
N LEU A 95 11.27 3.34 5.96
CA LEU A 95 11.38 2.81 4.59
C LEU A 95 12.22 3.73 3.70
N GLU A 96 12.02 5.05 3.82
CA GLU A 96 12.82 6.05 3.12
C GLU A 96 14.31 5.94 3.51
N SER A 97 14.64 5.72 4.78
CA SER A 97 16.03 5.51 5.22
C SER A 97 16.66 4.22 4.66
N SER A 98 15.84 3.27 4.24
CA SER A 98 16.26 2.02 3.57
C SER A 98 16.20 2.11 2.03
N ALA A 99 16.14 3.33 1.49
CA ALA A 99 16.07 3.62 0.06
C ALA A 99 14.82 3.04 -0.64
N ILE A 100 13.73 2.83 0.11
CA ILE A 100 12.43 2.44 -0.45
C ILE A 100 11.57 3.69 -0.55
N ALA A 101 11.17 4.06 -1.77
CA ALA A 101 10.23 5.16 -1.98
C ALA A 101 8.86 4.81 -1.38
N VAL A 102 8.20 5.79 -0.76
CA VAL A 102 6.88 5.65 -0.13
C VAL A 102 5.91 6.70 -0.65
#